data_AF-A0A147J720-F1
#
_entry.id   AF-A0A147J720-F1
#
_cell.length_a   1.000
_cell.length_b   1.000
_cell.length_c   1.000
_cell.angle_alpha   90.00
_cell.angle_beta   90.00
_cell.angle_gamma   90.00
#
_symmetry.space_group_name_H-M   'P 1'
#
loop_
_entity.id
_entity.type
_entity.pdbx_description
1 polymer ?
#
loop_
_entity_poly.entity_id
_entity_poly.type
_entity_poly.pdbx_seq_one_letter_code
_entity_poly.pdbx_strand_id
1 'polypeptide(L)'
;MLGHDLQAHVRDALRQCRRHLVAAAGFSALVNLLYIAPTLYMLQVYDRVVPTQGVQTLLFLTAVLLFALATLSLLDRVRSRLLVRAGVQLDTALSPLILDATLGRPDLPGARAALREFDTMRGTLTGPGILALFDAPWVPIYLLVCFLVHPWIGVVAVLGCVALPMIAWLNERATHHRLDIAQQVASQSYASQDALLGAADSIRALGMRRAMVARQLRQRRAMLIAQTEANFAAGGFLTAGKFVRLALQSLALGLGAWLAVDNQISGGAI
;
A
#
# COMPACT_ATOMS: atom_id res chain seq x y z
N MET A 1 -11.02 33.45 0.97
CA MET A 1 -12.10 33.04 0.04
C MET A 1 -11.71 31.81 -0.79
N LEU A 2 -10.52 31.73 -1.40
CA LEU A 2 -10.02 30.55 -2.15
C LEU A 2 -10.10 29.17 -1.44
N GLY A 3 -10.00 29.11 -0.11
CA GLY A 3 -10.03 27.83 0.62
C GLY A 3 -11.42 27.16 0.70
N HIS A 4 -12.51 27.95 0.68
CA HIS A 4 -13.87 27.41 0.75
C HIS A 4 -14.31 26.83 -0.61
N ASP A 5 -13.93 27.49 -1.71
CA ASP A 5 -14.19 26.99 -3.06
C ASP A 5 -13.41 25.71 -3.34
N LEU A 6 -12.16 25.60 -2.88
CA LEU A 6 -11.36 24.37 -3.02
C LEU A 6 -12.02 23.18 -2.29
N GLN A 7 -12.54 23.39 -1.08
CA GLN A 7 -13.23 22.35 -0.32
C GLN A 7 -14.55 21.91 -0.96
N ALA A 8 -15.28 22.84 -1.58
CA ALA A 8 -16.51 22.53 -2.31
C ALA A 8 -16.22 21.71 -3.58
N HIS A 9 -15.22 22.10 -4.36
CA HIS A 9 -14.80 21.38 -5.58
C HIS A 9 -14.23 20.00 -5.27
N VAL A 10 -13.46 19.85 -4.19
CA VAL A 10 -12.98 18.53 -3.72
C VAL A 10 -14.15 17.65 -3.29
N ARG A 11 -15.17 18.20 -2.60
CA ARG A 11 -16.38 17.45 -2.23
C ARG A 11 -17.20 17.00 -3.43
N ASP A 12 -17.32 17.83 -4.46
CA ASP A 12 -18.07 17.48 -5.66
C ASP A 12 -17.32 16.48 -6.55
N ALA A 13 -15.99 16.59 -6.64
CA ALA A 13 -15.13 15.57 -7.25
C ALA A 13 -15.23 14.22 -6.50
N LEU A 14 -15.22 14.24 -5.16
CA LEU A 14 -15.42 13.04 -4.33
C LEU A 14 -16.83 12.46 -4.51
N ARG A 15 -17.87 13.29 -4.70
CA ARG A 15 -19.24 12.83 -4.97
C ARG A 15 -19.37 12.14 -6.32
N GLN A 16 -18.72 12.64 -7.38
CA GLN A 16 -18.67 11.94 -8.67
C GLN A 16 -17.90 10.61 -8.55
N CYS A 17 -16.83 10.60 -7.77
CA CYS A 17 -16.05 9.39 -7.51
C CYS A 17 -16.77 8.37 -6.61
N ARG A 18 -17.77 8.79 -5.82
CA ARG A 18 -18.52 7.94 -4.88
C ARG A 18 -19.20 6.75 -5.56
N ARG A 19 -19.68 6.87 -6.80
CA ARG A 19 -20.23 5.73 -7.55
C ARG A 19 -19.16 4.68 -7.85
N HIS A 20 -17.95 5.12 -8.22
CA HIS A 20 -16.82 4.22 -8.45
C HIS A 20 -16.30 3.61 -7.14
N LEU A 21 -16.29 4.37 -6.04
CA LEU A 21 -15.90 3.89 -4.71
C LEU A 21 -16.91 2.88 -4.13
N VAL A 22 -18.21 3.11 -4.29
CA VAL A 22 -19.26 2.17 -3.86
C VAL A 22 -19.23 0.90 -4.71
N ALA A 23 -19.04 1.03 -6.04
CA ALA A 23 -18.83 -0.13 -6.90
C ALA A 23 -17.57 -0.90 -6.48
N ALA A 24 -16.45 -0.22 -6.24
CA ALA A 24 -15.21 -0.83 -5.76
C ALA A 24 -15.36 -1.51 -4.39
N ALA A 25 -16.15 -0.94 -3.48
CA ALA A 25 -16.49 -1.56 -2.20
C ALA A 25 -17.34 -2.84 -2.37
N GLY A 26 -18.34 -2.81 -3.26
CA GLY A 26 -19.14 -3.99 -3.60
C GLY A 26 -18.31 -5.10 -4.26
N PHE A 27 -17.39 -4.76 -5.16
CA PHE A 27 -16.45 -5.73 -5.72
C PHE A 27 -15.46 -6.25 -4.69
N SER A 28 -14.96 -5.40 -3.78
CA SER A 28 -14.11 -5.81 -2.66
C SER A 28 -14.83 -6.79 -1.74
N ALA A 29 -16.14 -6.64 -1.51
CA ALA A 29 -16.94 -7.63 -0.79
C ALA A 29 -16.89 -9.01 -1.43
N LEU A 30 -17.11 -9.08 -2.74
CA LEU A 30 -17.11 -10.34 -3.48
C LEU A 30 -15.70 -10.97 -3.53
N VAL A 31 -14.68 -10.14 -3.70
CA VAL A 31 -13.26 -10.55 -3.63
C VAL A 31 -12.95 -11.16 -2.26
N ASN A 32 -13.27 -10.46 -1.18
CA ASN A 32 -13.03 -10.93 0.18
C ASN A 32 -13.80 -12.24 0.48
N LEU A 33 -15.03 -12.38 -0.03
CA LEU A 33 -15.76 -13.65 0.08
C LEU A 33 -15.06 -14.79 -0.68
N LEU A 34 -14.58 -14.53 -1.91
CA LEU A 34 -13.84 -15.51 -2.72
C LEU A 34 -12.47 -15.87 -2.12
N TYR A 35 -11.86 -15.00 -1.32
CA TYR A 35 -10.62 -15.30 -0.61
C TYR A 35 -10.74 -16.46 0.38
N ILE A 36 -11.96 -16.79 0.80
CA ILE A 36 -12.23 -17.96 1.67
C ILE A 36 -12.23 -19.27 0.85
N ALA A 37 -12.38 -19.21 -0.48
CA ALA A 37 -12.49 -20.40 -1.33
C ALA A 37 -11.26 -21.34 -1.27
N PRO A 38 -10.00 -20.85 -1.30
CA PRO A 38 -8.83 -21.71 -1.14
C PRO A 38 -8.80 -22.42 0.23
N THR A 39 -9.18 -21.73 1.30
CA THR A 39 -9.26 -22.32 2.64
C THR A 39 -10.34 -23.40 2.70
N LEU A 40 -11.51 -23.17 2.11
CA LEU A 40 -12.57 -24.18 2.02
C LEU A 40 -12.17 -25.39 1.18
N TYR A 41 -11.40 -25.17 0.10
CA TYR A 41 -10.85 -26.25 -0.69
C TYR A 41 -9.90 -27.12 0.13
N MET A 42 -8.98 -26.52 0.88
CA MET A 42 -8.09 -27.27 1.79
C MET A 42 -8.91 -28.08 2.80
N LEU A 43 -9.89 -27.45 3.46
CA LEU A 43 -10.76 -28.12 4.42
C LEU A 43 -11.46 -29.35 3.80
N GLN A 44 -12.05 -29.19 2.62
CA GLN A 44 -12.76 -30.29 1.96
C GLN A 44 -11.84 -31.38 1.43
N VAL A 45 -10.65 -31.04 0.94
CA VAL A 45 -9.68 -32.04 0.48
C VAL A 45 -9.21 -32.89 1.66
N TYR A 46 -8.82 -32.27 2.77
CA TYR A 46 -8.36 -32.99 3.95
C TYR A 46 -9.49 -33.77 4.65
N ASP A 47 -10.69 -33.19 4.76
CA ASP A 47 -11.79 -33.81 5.52
C ASP A 47 -12.53 -34.88 4.72
N ARG A 48 -12.64 -34.73 3.39
CA ARG A 48 -13.43 -35.64 2.54
C ARG A 48 -12.59 -36.41 1.54
N VAL A 49 -11.67 -35.78 0.84
CA VAL A 49 -10.94 -36.46 -0.25
C VAL A 49 -9.87 -37.41 0.29
N VAL A 50 -9.08 -36.97 1.28
CA VAL A 50 -8.01 -37.79 1.86
C VAL A 50 -8.58 -39.08 2.49
N PRO A 51 -9.68 -39.06 3.27
CA PRO A 51 -10.25 -40.28 3.84
C PRO A 51 -10.96 -41.17 2.82
N THR A 52 -11.65 -40.59 1.82
CA THR A 52 -12.46 -41.36 0.86
C THR A 52 -11.70 -41.82 -0.39
N GLN A 53 -10.47 -41.33 -0.61
CA GLN A 53 -9.64 -41.57 -1.80
C GLN A 53 -10.37 -41.29 -3.14
N GLY A 54 -11.43 -40.47 -3.10
CA GLY A 54 -12.28 -40.19 -4.25
C GLY A 54 -11.65 -39.20 -5.23
N VAL A 55 -10.92 -39.70 -6.23
CA VAL A 55 -10.29 -38.88 -7.30
C VAL A 55 -11.32 -38.03 -8.05
N GLN A 56 -12.55 -38.52 -8.22
CA GLN A 56 -13.60 -37.80 -8.91
C GLN A 56 -14.03 -36.53 -8.14
N THR A 57 -14.18 -36.60 -6.82
CA THR A 57 -14.48 -35.43 -5.96
C THR A 57 -13.35 -34.41 -6.00
N LEU A 58 -12.09 -34.88 -5.99
CA LEU A 58 -10.93 -34.00 -6.12
C LEU A 58 -10.95 -33.19 -7.42
N LEU A 59 -11.27 -33.83 -8.55
CA LEU A 59 -11.38 -33.16 -9.85
C LEU A 59 -12.46 -32.06 -9.84
N PHE A 60 -13.64 -32.35 -9.29
CA PHE A 60 -14.70 -31.35 -9.16
C PHE A 60 -14.29 -30.18 -8.25
N LEU A 61 -13.70 -30.46 -7.09
CA LEU A 61 -13.22 -29.43 -6.16
C LEU A 61 -12.14 -28.57 -6.78
N THR A 62 -11.20 -29.19 -7.52
CA THR A 62 -10.12 -28.46 -8.21
C THR A 62 -10.69 -27.58 -9.32
N ALA A 63 -11.67 -28.06 -10.09
CA ALA A 63 -12.32 -27.26 -11.13
C ALA A 63 -13.07 -26.05 -10.54
N VAL A 64 -13.79 -26.23 -9.43
CA VAL A 64 -14.46 -25.15 -8.71
C VAL A 64 -13.45 -24.15 -8.15
N LEU A 65 -12.34 -24.62 -7.57
CA LEU A 65 -11.26 -23.76 -7.08
C LEU A 65 -10.66 -22.94 -8.22
N LEU A 66 -10.33 -23.56 -9.35
CA LEU A 66 -9.77 -22.86 -10.51
C LEU A 66 -10.73 -21.79 -11.05
N PHE A 67 -12.03 -22.11 -11.11
CA PHE A 67 -13.06 -21.14 -11.50
C PHE A 67 -13.16 -19.98 -10.48
N ALA A 68 -13.11 -20.27 -9.19
CA ALA A 68 -13.09 -19.25 -8.14
C ALA A 68 -11.85 -18.35 -8.24
N LEU A 69 -10.65 -18.93 -8.42
CA LEU A 69 -9.40 -18.19 -8.58
C LEU A 69 -9.38 -17.33 -9.86
N ALA A 70 -9.95 -17.83 -10.96
CA ALA A 70 -10.12 -17.08 -12.19
C ALA A 70 -11.05 -15.87 -11.99
N THR A 71 -12.15 -16.08 -11.28
CA THR A 71 -13.12 -15.02 -10.95
C THR A 71 -12.51 -14.00 -10.00
N LEU A 72 -11.76 -14.44 -8.98
CA LEU A 72 -11.00 -13.59 -8.06
C LEU A 72 -10.03 -12.69 -8.83
N SER A 73 -9.23 -13.29 -9.72
CA SER A 73 -8.27 -12.56 -10.56
C SER A 73 -8.94 -11.52 -11.46
N LEU A 74 -10.12 -11.84 -12.00
CA LEU A 74 -10.88 -10.89 -12.82
C LEU A 74 -11.42 -9.73 -11.98
N LEU A 75 -11.99 -10.02 -10.81
CA LEU A 75 -12.53 -9.03 -9.88
C LEU A 75 -11.44 -8.08 -9.37
N ASP A 76 -10.27 -8.60 -8.98
CA ASP A 76 -9.15 -7.78 -8.55
C ASP A 76 -8.65 -6.85 -9.66
N ARG A 77 -8.61 -7.34 -10.91
CA ARG A 77 -8.29 -6.49 -12.07
C ARG A 77 -9.33 -5.39 -12.27
N VAL A 78 -10.61 -5.69 -12.13
CA VAL A 78 -11.69 -4.70 -12.26
C VAL A 78 -11.59 -3.66 -11.15
N ARG A 79 -11.42 -4.09 -9.89
CA ARG A 79 -11.23 -3.20 -8.73
C ARG A 79 -10.02 -2.30 -8.92
N SER A 80 -8.86 -2.85 -9.28
CA SER A 80 -7.63 -2.09 -9.56
C SER A 80 -7.85 -1.05 -10.68
N ARG A 81 -8.49 -1.43 -11.78
CA ARG A 81 -8.82 -0.50 -12.88
C ARG A 81 -9.76 0.61 -12.46
N LEU A 82 -10.77 0.32 -11.62
CA LEU A 82 -11.69 1.32 -11.10
C LEU A 82 -10.95 2.37 -10.24
N LEU A 83 -10.02 1.93 -9.39
CA LEU A 83 -9.19 2.82 -8.57
C LEU A 83 -8.27 3.71 -9.44
N VAL A 84 -7.64 3.13 -10.47
CA VAL A 84 -6.81 3.92 -11.40
C VAL A 84 -7.66 4.95 -12.13
N ARG A 85 -8.85 4.58 -12.60
CA ARG A 85 -9.79 5.52 -13.26
C ARG A 85 -10.28 6.61 -12.31
N ALA A 86 -10.59 6.28 -11.06
CA ALA A 86 -10.91 7.24 -10.01
C ALA A 86 -9.76 8.23 -9.80
N GLY A 87 -8.51 7.75 -9.80
CA GLY A 87 -7.31 8.57 -9.74
C GLY A 87 -7.18 9.54 -10.91
N VAL A 88 -7.39 9.06 -12.14
CA VAL A 88 -7.33 9.91 -13.35
C VAL A 88 -8.44 10.96 -13.36
N GLN A 89 -9.66 10.63 -12.92
CA GLN A 89 -10.73 11.62 -12.80
C GLN A 89 -10.40 12.69 -11.75
N LEU A 90 -9.86 12.28 -10.61
CA LEU A 90 -9.42 13.21 -9.57
C LEU A 90 -8.30 14.13 -10.07
N ASP A 91 -7.34 13.58 -10.82
CA ASP A 91 -6.27 14.33 -11.47
C ASP A 91 -6.83 15.35 -12.46
N THR A 92 -7.72 14.94 -13.36
CA THR A 92 -8.31 15.82 -14.38
C THR A 92 -9.07 16.99 -13.73
N ALA A 93 -9.70 16.77 -12.56
CA ALA A 93 -10.41 17.81 -11.83
C ALA A 93 -9.50 18.75 -11.02
N LEU A 94 -8.42 18.24 -10.41
CA LEU A 94 -7.56 19.00 -9.50
C LEU A 94 -6.33 19.60 -10.19
N SER A 95 -5.79 18.95 -11.22
CA SER A 95 -4.64 19.41 -11.99
C SER A 95 -4.77 20.86 -12.47
N PRO A 96 -5.88 21.30 -13.11
CA PRO A 96 -6.00 22.69 -13.55
C PRO A 96 -6.00 23.69 -12.38
N LEU A 97 -6.70 23.38 -11.29
CA LEU A 97 -6.75 24.22 -10.08
C LEU A 97 -5.37 24.39 -9.43
N ILE A 98 -4.60 23.30 -9.36
CA ILE A 98 -3.26 23.31 -8.76
C ILE A 98 -2.28 24.00 -9.69
N LEU A 99 -2.36 23.75 -11.00
CA LEU A 99 -1.51 24.41 -11.97
C LEU A 99 -1.73 25.92 -11.95
N ASP A 100 -2.98 26.38 -11.91
CA ASP A 100 -3.33 27.80 -11.84
C ASP A 100 -2.85 28.44 -10.52
N ALA A 101 -3.03 27.75 -9.40
CA ALA A 101 -2.51 28.19 -8.10
C ALA A 101 -0.97 28.24 -8.05
N THR A 102 -0.28 27.35 -8.77
CA THR A 102 1.19 27.33 -8.83
C THR A 102 1.76 28.37 -9.79
N LEU A 103 1.07 28.65 -10.89
CA LEU A 103 1.44 29.70 -11.83
C LEU A 103 1.19 31.10 -11.25
N GLY A 104 0.21 31.25 -10.35
CA GLY A 104 -0.03 32.48 -9.60
C GLY A 104 0.98 32.75 -8.47
N ARG A 105 1.90 31.81 -8.17
CA ARG A 105 2.94 32.02 -7.14
C ARG A 105 4.18 32.70 -7.75
N PRO A 106 4.71 33.76 -7.11
CA PRO A 106 5.96 34.39 -7.55
C PRO A 106 7.20 33.51 -7.32
N ASP A 107 7.10 32.48 -6.47
CA ASP A 107 8.21 31.57 -6.12
C ASP A 107 8.15 30.24 -6.90
N LEU A 108 8.97 30.15 -7.96
CA LEU A 108 9.13 28.96 -8.81
C LEU A 108 9.55 27.67 -8.04
N PRO A 109 10.50 27.72 -7.09
CA PRO A 109 10.82 26.59 -6.22
C PRO A 109 9.63 26.05 -5.43
N GLY A 110 8.86 26.92 -4.76
CA GLY A 110 7.67 26.53 -4.01
C GLY A 110 6.52 26.00 -4.88
N ALA A 111 6.39 26.51 -6.11
CA ALA A 111 5.45 26.00 -7.11
C ALA A 111 5.78 24.55 -7.54
N ARG A 112 7.06 24.26 -7.82
CA ARG A 112 7.52 22.90 -8.17
C ARG A 112 7.37 21.90 -7.03
N ALA A 113 7.62 22.33 -5.79
CA ALA A 113 7.42 21.50 -4.61
C ALA A 113 5.94 21.10 -4.43
N ALA A 114 5.03 22.06 -4.60
CA ALA A 114 3.58 21.81 -4.49
C ALA A 114 3.05 20.84 -5.55
N LEU A 115 3.54 20.93 -6.80
CA LEU A 115 3.18 19.96 -7.86
C LEU A 115 3.65 18.55 -7.52
N ARG A 116 4.88 18.41 -6.99
CA ARG A 116 5.42 17.09 -6.60
C ARG A 116 4.68 16.50 -5.40
N GLU A 117 4.27 17.33 -4.46
CA GLU A 117 3.48 16.91 -3.31
C GLU A 117 2.08 16.43 -3.75
N PHE A 118 1.45 17.12 -4.70
CA PHE A 118 0.21 16.67 -5.33
C PHE A 118 0.37 15.31 -6.03
N ASP A 119 1.43 15.13 -6.82
CA ASP A 119 1.74 13.85 -7.47
C ASP A 119 1.93 12.72 -6.44
N THR A 120 2.57 13.02 -5.31
CA THR A 120 2.77 12.07 -4.21
C THR A 120 1.43 11.70 -3.57
N MET A 121 0.59 12.68 -3.24
CA MET A 121 -0.76 12.45 -2.71
C MET A 121 -1.61 11.61 -3.69
N ARG A 122 -1.59 11.94 -4.98
CA ARG A 122 -2.26 11.14 -6.03
C ARG A 122 -1.76 9.70 -6.06
N GLY A 123 -0.44 9.50 -5.96
CA GLY A 123 0.17 8.18 -5.91
C GLY A 123 -0.25 7.38 -4.67
N THR A 124 -0.45 8.04 -3.52
CA THR A 124 -0.96 7.37 -2.32
C THR A 124 -2.44 6.98 -2.45
N LEU A 125 -3.27 7.84 -3.04
CA LEU A 125 -4.71 7.61 -3.21
C LEU A 125 -5.02 6.53 -4.26
N THR A 126 -4.15 6.36 -5.26
CA THR A 126 -4.26 5.31 -6.27
C THR A 126 -3.41 4.07 -5.95
N GLY A 127 -2.61 4.14 -4.89
CA GLY A 127 -1.67 3.12 -4.48
C GLY A 127 -2.32 1.94 -3.74
N PRO A 128 -1.52 0.90 -3.41
CA PRO A 128 -2.01 -0.29 -2.73
C PRO A 128 -2.61 -0.03 -1.34
N GLY A 129 -2.30 1.11 -0.72
CA GLY A 129 -2.84 1.49 0.58
C GLY A 129 -4.36 1.68 0.57
N ILE A 130 -4.94 2.20 -0.51
CA ILE A 130 -6.39 2.40 -0.59
C ILE A 130 -7.13 1.05 -0.66
N LEU A 131 -6.54 0.03 -1.28
CA LEU A 131 -7.10 -1.33 -1.33
C LEU A 131 -7.15 -1.95 0.07
N ALA A 132 -6.07 -1.77 0.87
CA ALA A 132 -6.05 -2.23 2.25
C ALA A 132 -7.14 -1.54 3.11
N LEU A 133 -7.46 -0.28 2.82
CA LEU A 133 -8.57 0.42 3.48
C LEU A 133 -9.94 -0.15 3.09
N PHE A 134 -10.11 -0.59 1.84
CA PHE A 134 -11.33 -1.28 1.40
C PHE A 134 -11.47 -2.67 2.01
N ASP A 135 -10.37 -3.35 2.29
CA ASP A 135 -10.36 -4.68 2.90
C ASP A 135 -10.48 -4.62 4.44
N ALA A 136 -10.14 -3.48 5.07
CA ALA A 136 -10.19 -3.31 6.53
C ALA A 136 -11.56 -3.60 7.19
N PRO A 137 -12.72 -3.21 6.61
CA PRO A 137 -14.04 -3.54 7.17
C PRO A 137 -14.35 -5.05 7.21
N TRP A 138 -13.65 -5.86 6.41
CA TRP A 138 -13.84 -7.32 6.35
C TRP A 138 -13.04 -8.07 7.42
N VAL A 139 -12.07 -7.41 8.06
CA VAL A 139 -11.22 -8.00 9.10
C VAL A 139 -12.02 -8.63 10.25
N PRO A 140 -13.06 -7.99 10.82
CA PRO A 140 -13.87 -8.61 11.87
C PRO A 140 -14.56 -9.91 11.41
N ILE A 141 -14.96 -10.00 10.14
CA ILE A 141 -15.59 -11.20 9.58
C ILE A 141 -14.56 -12.33 9.50
N TYR A 142 -13.34 -12.06 9.02
CA TYR A 142 -12.26 -13.05 9.03
C TYR A 142 -11.91 -13.49 10.44
N LEU A 143 -11.83 -12.57 11.41
CA LEU A 143 -11.61 -12.91 12.81
C LEU A 143 -12.72 -13.81 13.35
N LEU A 144 -13.99 -13.50 13.07
CA LEU A 144 -15.13 -14.32 13.46
C LEU A 144 -15.00 -15.75 12.90
N VAL A 145 -14.65 -15.90 11.61
CA VAL A 145 -14.42 -17.21 10.99
C VAL A 145 -13.27 -17.95 11.68
N CYS A 146 -12.16 -17.27 11.99
CA CYS A 146 -11.05 -17.88 12.76
C CYS A 146 -11.49 -18.34 14.16
N PHE A 147 -12.30 -17.55 14.86
CA PHE A 147 -12.83 -17.93 16.18
C PHE A 147 -13.81 -19.11 16.11
N LEU A 148 -14.60 -19.21 15.02
CA LEU A 148 -15.50 -20.33 14.79
C LEU A 148 -14.75 -21.64 14.52
N VAL A 149 -13.56 -21.57 13.88
CA VAL A 149 -12.69 -22.73 13.70
C VAL A 149 -12.10 -23.15 15.04
N HIS A 150 -11.41 -22.24 15.73
CA HIS A 150 -10.88 -22.52 17.07
C HIS A 150 -10.53 -21.24 17.85
N PRO A 151 -10.87 -21.14 19.15
CA PRO A 151 -10.57 -19.95 19.96
C PRO A 151 -9.10 -19.55 19.96
N TRP A 152 -8.18 -20.52 20.04
CA TRP A 152 -6.73 -20.22 20.04
C TRP A 152 -6.21 -19.68 18.70
N ILE A 153 -6.73 -20.17 17.57
CA ILE A 153 -6.39 -19.63 16.24
C ILE A 153 -6.92 -18.19 16.12
N GLY A 154 -8.14 -17.94 16.62
CA GLY A 154 -8.70 -16.60 16.74
C GLY A 154 -7.81 -15.64 17.53
N VAL A 155 -7.26 -16.07 18.68
CA VAL A 155 -6.34 -15.26 19.50
C VAL A 155 -5.07 -14.88 18.71
N VAL A 156 -4.46 -15.81 17.98
CA VAL A 156 -3.29 -15.53 17.14
C VAL A 156 -3.63 -14.53 16.04
N ALA A 157 -4.79 -14.70 15.39
CA ALA A 157 -5.27 -13.80 14.35
C ALA A 157 -5.50 -12.38 14.89
N VAL A 158 -6.09 -12.25 16.09
CA VAL A 158 -6.24 -10.95 16.78
C VAL A 158 -4.88 -10.33 17.08
N LEU A 159 -3.91 -11.11 17.57
CA LEU A 159 -2.57 -10.62 17.85
C LEU A 159 -1.90 -10.07 16.58
N GLY A 160 -2.04 -10.76 15.46
CA GLY A 160 -1.57 -10.27 14.16
C GLY A 160 -2.30 -9.02 13.68
N CYS A 161 -3.62 -8.96 13.88
CA CYS A 161 -4.45 -7.81 13.54
C CYS A 161 -4.08 -6.55 14.34
N VAL A 162 -3.53 -6.69 15.55
CA VAL A 162 -3.06 -5.55 16.36
C VAL A 162 -1.58 -5.24 16.08
N ALA A 163 -0.72 -6.27 16.07
CA ALA A 163 0.72 -6.09 15.97
C ALA A 163 1.16 -5.50 14.62
N LEU A 164 0.60 -5.96 13.49
CA LEU A 164 1.01 -5.50 12.17
C LEU A 164 0.65 -4.02 11.92
N PRO A 165 -0.59 -3.56 12.18
CA PRO A 165 -0.91 -2.13 12.10
C PRO A 165 -0.13 -1.29 13.10
N MET A 166 0.15 -1.79 14.30
CA MET A 166 0.98 -1.09 15.28
C MET A 166 2.39 -0.84 14.75
N ILE A 167 3.03 -1.85 14.14
CA ILE A 167 4.34 -1.69 13.50
C ILE A 167 4.27 -0.71 12.33
N ALA A 168 3.22 -0.78 11.51
CA ALA A 168 3.02 0.16 10.41
C ALA A 168 2.86 1.61 10.91
N TRP A 169 2.11 1.81 11.99
CA TRP A 169 1.92 3.12 12.61
C TRP A 169 3.21 3.67 13.24
N LEU A 170 3.98 2.82 13.92
CA LEU A 170 5.32 3.16 14.43
C LEU A 170 6.27 3.54 13.29
N ASN A 171 6.24 2.79 12.17
CA ASN A 171 7.03 3.09 10.98
C ASN A 171 6.71 4.46 10.42
N GLU A 172 5.42 4.74 10.20
CA GLU A 172 4.97 6.04 9.69
C GLU A 172 5.44 7.16 10.61
N ARG A 173 5.20 7.05 11.91
CA ARG A 173 5.59 8.07 12.89
C ARG A 173 7.10 8.28 12.98
N ALA A 174 7.89 7.22 12.89
CA ALA A 174 9.35 7.29 12.99
C ALA A 174 10.01 7.78 11.69
N THR A 175 9.40 7.51 10.54
CA THR A 175 10.00 7.76 9.23
C THR A 175 9.49 9.07 8.60
N HIS A 176 8.27 9.52 8.88
CA HIS A 176 7.67 10.72 8.27
C HIS A 176 8.59 11.94 8.32
N HIS A 177 9.08 12.32 9.51
CA HIS A 177 9.95 13.48 9.64
C HIS A 177 11.31 13.32 8.93
N ARG A 178 11.86 12.09 8.91
CA ARG A 178 13.14 11.80 8.24
C ARG A 178 12.98 11.84 6.71
N LEU A 179 11.86 11.33 6.20
CA LEU A 179 11.48 11.40 4.79
C LEU A 179 11.27 12.86 4.36
N ASP A 180 10.61 13.67 5.17
CA ASP A 180 10.40 15.10 4.89
C ASP A 180 11.73 15.83 4.74
N ILE A 181 12.65 15.67 5.69
CA ILE A 181 13.99 16.27 5.63
C ILE A 181 14.75 15.76 4.40
N ALA A 182 14.75 14.45 4.14
CA ALA A 182 15.42 13.88 2.98
C ALA A 182 14.86 14.45 1.67
N GLN A 183 13.55 14.65 1.58
CA GLN A 183 12.87 15.21 0.41
C GLN A 183 13.18 16.70 0.23
N GLN A 184 13.27 17.47 1.31
CA GLN A 184 13.67 18.88 1.28
C GLN A 184 15.13 19.05 0.84
N VAL A 185 16.06 18.26 1.38
CA VAL A 185 17.48 18.32 0.98
C VAL A 185 17.64 17.85 -0.48
N ALA A 186 16.86 16.86 -0.91
CA ALA A 186 16.81 16.42 -2.29
C ALA A 186 16.32 17.53 -3.23
N SER A 187 15.20 18.20 -2.90
CA SER A 187 14.65 19.27 -3.74
C SER A 187 15.61 20.45 -3.89
N GLN A 188 16.28 20.86 -2.81
CA GLN A 188 17.32 21.90 -2.83
C GLN A 188 18.53 21.48 -3.69
N SER A 189 18.96 20.22 -3.60
CA SER A 189 20.06 19.68 -4.40
C SER A 189 19.71 19.61 -5.90
N TYR A 190 18.45 19.36 -6.26
CA TYR A 190 18.00 19.44 -7.65
C TYR A 190 17.91 20.89 -8.15
N ALA A 191 17.38 21.80 -7.33
CA ALA A 191 17.30 23.22 -7.69
C ALA A 191 18.70 23.83 -7.92
N SER A 192 19.70 23.43 -7.13
CA SER A 192 21.07 23.88 -7.35
C SER A 192 21.68 23.35 -8.64
N GLN A 193 21.32 22.11 -9.06
CA GLN A 193 21.76 21.53 -10.33
C GLN A 193 21.16 22.27 -11.52
N ASP A 194 19.86 22.57 -11.48
CA ASP A 194 19.20 23.36 -12.53
C ASP A 194 19.86 24.74 -12.68
N ALA A 195 20.14 25.43 -11.57
CA ALA A 195 20.82 26.72 -11.60
C ALA A 195 22.24 26.63 -12.18
N LEU A 196 22.98 25.56 -11.85
CA LEU A 196 24.31 25.26 -12.38
C LEU A 196 24.31 25.00 -13.88
N LEU A 197 23.31 24.26 -14.37
CA LEU A 197 23.14 23.96 -15.79
C LEU A 197 22.73 25.21 -16.57
N GLY A 198 21.84 26.05 -16.02
CA GLY A 198 21.45 27.33 -16.62
C GLY A 198 22.61 28.32 -16.75
N ALA A 199 23.58 28.28 -15.83
CA ALA A 199 24.77 29.13 -15.85
C ALA A 199 26.03 28.43 -16.42
N ALA A 200 25.88 27.32 -17.15
CA ALA A 200 27.00 26.47 -17.58
C ALA A 200 28.02 27.22 -18.44
N ASP A 201 27.59 28.11 -19.33
CA ASP A 201 28.47 28.92 -20.18
C ASP A 201 29.32 29.90 -19.38
N SER A 202 28.71 30.60 -18.42
CA SER A 202 29.42 31.51 -17.52
C SER A 202 30.43 30.76 -16.64
N ILE A 203 30.06 29.57 -16.13
CA ILE A 203 30.95 28.74 -15.31
C ILE A 203 32.13 28.20 -16.13
N ARG A 204 31.92 27.88 -17.40
CA ARG A 204 33.00 27.50 -18.33
C ARG A 204 33.92 28.69 -18.62
N ALA A 205 33.35 29.87 -18.91
CA ALA A 205 34.10 31.08 -19.21
C ALA A 205 34.97 31.55 -18.02
N LEU A 206 34.47 31.43 -16.80
CA LEU A 206 35.19 31.83 -15.57
C LEU A 206 36.14 30.74 -15.03
N GLY A 207 36.23 29.57 -15.66
CA GLY A 207 37.08 28.46 -15.19
C GLY A 207 36.63 27.82 -13.87
N MET A 208 35.42 28.12 -13.38
CA MET A 208 34.94 27.74 -12.05
C MET A 208 34.43 26.29 -11.94
N ARG A 209 34.57 25.49 -13.01
CA ARG A 209 34.02 24.12 -13.10
C ARG A 209 34.39 23.24 -11.91
N ARG A 210 35.67 23.20 -11.52
CA ARG A 210 36.16 22.34 -10.42
C ARG A 210 35.55 22.73 -9.07
N ALA A 211 35.49 24.03 -8.77
CA ALA A 211 34.91 24.54 -7.53
C ALA A 211 33.40 24.25 -7.44
N MET A 212 32.68 24.42 -8.55
CA MET A 212 31.25 24.13 -8.63
C MET A 212 30.95 22.65 -8.49
N VAL A 213 31.72 21.77 -9.13
CA VAL A 213 31.60 20.31 -8.95
C VAL A 213 31.87 19.91 -7.50
N ALA A 214 32.90 20.47 -6.86
CA ALA A 214 33.20 20.19 -5.44
C ALA A 214 32.07 20.66 -4.50
N ARG A 215 31.44 21.81 -4.77
CA ARG A 215 30.24 22.28 -4.06
C ARG A 215 29.07 21.31 -4.25
N GLN A 216 28.83 20.87 -5.49
CA GLN A 216 27.73 19.98 -5.81
C GLN A 216 27.89 18.60 -5.18
N LEU A 217 29.11 18.07 -5.14
CA LEU A 217 29.40 16.81 -4.46
C LEU A 217 29.11 16.88 -2.95
N ARG A 218 29.37 18.02 -2.30
CA ARG A 218 29.02 18.23 -0.88
C ARG A 218 27.50 18.22 -0.67
N GLN A 219 26.74 18.92 -1.50
CA GLN A 219 25.27 18.93 -1.44
C GLN A 219 24.67 17.54 -1.72
N ARG A 220 25.20 16.84 -2.73
CA ARG A 220 24.80 15.47 -3.04
C ARG A 220 25.10 14.50 -1.90
N ARG A 221 26.23 14.66 -1.21
CA ARG A 221 26.58 13.83 -0.06
C ARG A 221 25.61 14.03 1.10
N ALA A 222 25.23 15.28 1.40
CA ALA A 222 24.23 15.58 2.42
C ALA A 222 22.85 14.96 2.07
N MET A 223 22.42 15.08 0.80
CA MET A 223 21.21 14.43 0.30
C MET A 223 21.26 12.90 0.47
N LEU A 224 22.37 12.27 0.08
CA LEU A 224 22.52 10.82 0.19
C LEU A 224 22.48 10.36 1.65
N ILE A 225 23.14 11.07 2.58
CA ILE A 225 23.12 10.74 4.01
C ILE A 225 21.68 10.78 4.55
N ALA A 226 20.97 11.89 4.32
CA ALA A 226 19.58 12.04 4.79
C ALA A 226 18.66 10.95 4.20
N GLN A 227 18.82 10.63 2.91
CA GLN A 227 18.05 9.59 2.25
C GLN A 227 18.40 8.18 2.76
N THR A 228 19.68 7.88 3.02
CA THR A 228 20.09 6.60 3.61
C THR A 228 19.57 6.42 5.03
N GLU A 229 19.57 7.47 5.84
CA GLU A 229 19.06 7.42 7.21
C GLU A 229 17.54 7.19 7.25
N ALA A 230 16.79 7.87 6.37
CA ALA A 230 15.36 7.64 6.19
C ALA A 230 15.09 6.20 5.72
N ASN A 231 15.86 5.70 4.74
CA ASN A 231 15.71 4.34 4.22
C ASN A 231 16.08 3.27 5.24
N PHE A 232 17.09 3.47 6.08
CA PHE A 232 17.44 2.51 7.14
C PHE A 232 16.38 2.49 8.24
N ALA A 233 15.85 3.65 8.63
CA ALA A 233 14.73 3.71 9.57
C ALA A 233 13.51 2.94 9.04
N ALA A 234 13.07 3.23 7.80
CA ALA A 234 11.97 2.53 7.16
C ALA A 234 12.27 1.02 6.99
N GLY A 235 13.49 0.69 6.57
CA GLY A 235 13.95 -0.66 6.33
C GLY A 235 13.87 -1.54 7.58
N GLY A 236 14.25 -1.00 8.75
CA GLY A 236 14.15 -1.72 10.02
C GLY A 236 12.72 -2.09 10.40
N PHE A 237 11.76 -1.17 10.21
CA PHE A 237 10.35 -1.48 10.46
C PHE A 237 9.76 -2.45 9.43
N LEU A 238 10.18 -2.34 8.17
CA LEU A 238 9.73 -3.26 7.12
C LEU A 238 10.23 -4.70 7.37
N THR A 239 11.47 -4.87 7.81
CA THR A 239 12.01 -6.20 8.17
C THR A 239 11.37 -6.73 9.44
N ALA A 240 11.18 -5.89 10.47
CA ALA A 240 10.44 -6.27 11.68
C ALA A 240 9.00 -6.71 11.37
N GLY A 241 8.28 -5.97 10.53
CA GLY A 241 6.94 -6.34 10.09
C GLY A 241 6.89 -7.65 9.31
N LYS A 242 7.88 -7.91 8.44
CA LYS A 242 8.03 -9.21 7.76
C LYS A 242 8.30 -10.34 8.75
N PHE A 243 9.20 -10.13 9.71
CA PHE A 243 9.52 -11.10 10.75
C PHE A 243 8.28 -11.46 11.57
N VAL A 244 7.56 -10.46 12.09
CA VAL A 244 6.33 -10.69 12.87
C VAL A 244 5.28 -11.43 12.05
N ARG A 245 5.11 -11.07 10.77
CA ARG A 245 4.19 -11.78 9.88
C ARG A 245 4.54 -13.25 9.70
N LEU A 246 5.81 -13.55 9.39
CA LEU A 246 6.29 -14.93 9.21
C LEU A 246 6.22 -15.73 10.52
N ALA A 247 6.56 -15.11 11.65
CA ALA A 247 6.45 -15.71 12.97
C ALA A 247 5.00 -16.06 13.30
N LEU A 248 4.06 -15.15 13.07
CA LEU A 248 2.62 -15.40 13.26
C LEU A 248 2.09 -16.52 12.36
N GLN A 249 2.51 -16.56 11.10
CA GLN A 249 2.14 -17.64 10.18
C GLN A 249 2.68 -19.00 10.67
N SER A 250 3.94 -19.05 11.08
CA SER A 250 4.55 -20.26 11.63
C SER A 250 3.93 -20.69 12.96
N LEU A 251 3.58 -19.74 13.83
CA LEU A 251 2.89 -20.02 15.09
C LEU A 251 1.47 -20.51 14.86
N ALA A 252 0.74 -19.94 13.89
CA ALA A 252 -0.59 -20.40 13.51
C ALA A 252 -0.55 -21.86 13.02
N LEU A 253 0.39 -22.18 12.12
CA LEU A 253 0.63 -23.55 11.65
C LEU A 253 1.05 -24.49 12.79
N GLY A 254 1.96 -24.06 13.67
CA GLY A 254 2.41 -24.87 14.81
C GLY A 254 1.31 -25.15 15.82
N LEU A 255 0.50 -24.13 16.16
CA LEU A 255 -0.65 -24.29 17.04
C LEU A 255 -1.75 -25.14 16.39
N GLY A 256 -2.04 -24.92 15.11
CA GLY A 256 -2.97 -25.75 14.37
C GLY A 256 -2.52 -27.21 14.35
N ALA A 257 -1.23 -27.49 14.11
CA ALA A 257 -0.69 -28.84 14.11
C ALA A 257 -0.79 -29.50 15.49
N TRP A 258 -0.48 -28.77 16.56
CA TRP A 258 -0.64 -29.26 17.93
C TRP A 258 -2.11 -29.58 18.26
N LEU A 259 -3.04 -28.72 17.85
CA LEU A 259 -4.49 -28.91 18.05
C LEU A 259 -5.08 -30.03 17.18
N ALA A 260 -4.51 -30.26 16.00
CA ALA A 260 -4.87 -31.38 15.13
C ALA A 260 -4.42 -32.72 15.73
N VAL A 261 -3.26 -32.77 16.41
CA VAL A 261 -2.79 -33.95 17.13
C VAL A 261 -3.72 -34.28 18.31
N ASP A 262 -4.23 -33.27 19.01
CA ASP A 262 -5.23 -33.45 20.08
C ASP A 262 -6.66 -33.75 19.57
N ASN A 263 -6.83 -33.90 18.25
CA ASN A 263 -8.10 -34.20 17.58
C ASN A 263 -9.22 -33.17 17.83
N GLN A 264 -8.84 -31.94 18.21
CA GLN A 264 -9.77 -30.83 18.46
C GLN A 264 -10.10 -30.06 17.18
N ILE A 265 -9.26 -30.20 16.15
CA ILE A 265 -9.38 -29.54 14.86
C ILE A 265 -9.07 -30.56 13.76
N SER A 266 -9.82 -30.52 12.65
CA SER A 266 -9.52 -31.39 11.50
C SER A 266 -8.23 -30.96 10.80
N GLY A 267 -7.53 -31.91 10.18
CA GLY A 267 -6.32 -31.64 9.39
C GLY A 267 -6.53 -30.71 8.19
N GLY A 268 -7.77 -30.32 7.87
CA GLY A 268 -8.09 -29.30 6.87
C GLY A 268 -8.20 -27.87 7.39
N ALA A 269 -8.19 -27.67 8.71
CA ALA A 269 -8.33 -26.37 9.38
C ALA A 269 -7.00 -25.79 9.94
N ILE A 270 -5.88 -26.48 9.66
CA ILE A 270 -4.49 -26.06 9.95
C ILE A 270 -3.99 -24.98 8.99
#